data_AF-A0A846W3C6-F1
#
_entry.id   AF-A0A846W3C6-F1
#
_cell.length_a   1.000
_cell.length_b   1.000
_cell.length_c   1.000
_cell.angle_alpha   90.00
_cell.angle_beta   90.00
_cell.angle_gamma   90.00
#
_symmetry.space_group_name_H-M   'P 1'
#
loop_
_entity.id
_entity.type
_entity.pdbx_description
1 polymer ?
#
loop_
_entity_poly.entity_id
_entity_poly.type
_entity_poly.pdbx_seq_one_letter_code
_entity_poly.pdbx_strand_id
1 'polypeptide(L)'
;MSLETGRWDRVQDEPEAELRGIDLARRALEEARAAAKASGKSVGQGRASPVRKLRAGGRRRSGWSGAGPDARDPQLLSALAGSIAKNRGWSGKVAEGMVFGRWPSVVGEDIAAHATPVTLENGVLKIAAESTAWATQLRMLQSQILAKINAAVGQGVVTSLRITGPAAPSWRKGERHIKGRGPRDTYG
;
A
#
# COMPACT_ATOMS: atom_id res chain seq x y z
N MET A 1 90.30 -27.34 -55.24
CA MET A 1 89.36 -27.15 -54.12
C MET A 1 89.65 -25.75 -53.57
N SER A 2 89.19 -24.65 -54.18
CA SER A 2 87.78 -24.20 -54.29
C SER A 2 87.18 -24.06 -52.90
N LEU A 3 86.65 -22.93 -52.41
CA LEU A 3 86.18 -21.63 -52.91
C LEU A 3 85.99 -20.79 -51.61
N GLU A 4 86.39 -19.52 -51.51
CA GLU A 4 85.60 -18.32 -51.86
C GLU A 4 84.80 -17.70 -50.70
N THR A 5 84.95 -16.37 -50.57
CA THR A 5 84.06 -15.37 -49.92
C THR A 5 83.84 -15.41 -48.40
N GLY A 6 83.73 -14.30 -47.69
CA GLY A 6 83.65 -12.90 -48.11
C GLY A 6 83.61 -11.99 -46.88
N ARG A 7 84.30 -10.86 -47.01
CA ARG A 7 84.19 -9.67 -46.16
C ARG A 7 82.75 -9.13 -46.22
N TRP A 8 82.15 -8.92 -45.06
CA TRP A 8 81.07 -7.94 -44.89
C TRP A 8 81.36 -7.07 -43.67
N ASP A 9 81.47 -5.79 -43.99
CA ASP A 9 81.38 -4.63 -43.13
C ASP A 9 79.96 -4.53 -42.54
N ARG A 10 79.84 -3.77 -41.44
CA ARG A 10 78.72 -2.86 -41.11
C ARG A 10 77.89 -3.15 -39.84
N VAL A 11 77.65 -2.01 -39.17
CA VAL A 11 76.55 -1.59 -38.28
C VAL A 11 76.72 -1.89 -36.79
N GLN A 12 77.07 -0.81 -36.08
CA GLN A 12 76.71 -0.58 -34.68
C GLN A 12 75.20 -0.74 -34.49
N ASP A 13 74.76 -1.34 -33.39
CA ASP A 13 73.63 -0.77 -32.67
C ASP A 13 73.68 -1.23 -31.22
N GLU A 14 74.02 -0.29 -30.35
CA GLU A 14 73.61 -0.35 -28.94
C GLU A 14 72.09 -0.59 -28.92
N PRO A 15 71.55 -1.52 -28.13
CA PRO A 15 70.11 -1.59 -27.98
C PRO A 15 69.66 -0.30 -27.29
N GLU A 16 69.11 0.62 -28.10
CA GLU A 16 68.25 1.72 -27.65
C GLU A 16 67.37 1.17 -26.52
N ALA A 17 67.40 1.84 -25.38
CA ALA A 17 66.64 1.46 -24.20
C ALA A 17 65.14 1.43 -24.55
N GLU A 18 64.66 0.27 -24.98
CA GLU A 18 63.26 -0.03 -25.17
C GLU A 18 62.54 0.31 -23.86
N LEU A 19 61.69 1.32 -23.95
CA LEU A 19 60.80 1.80 -22.92
C LEU A 19 60.11 0.62 -22.25
N ARG A 20 60.55 0.28 -21.03
CA ARG A 20 59.96 -0.79 -20.23
C ARG A 20 58.50 -0.44 -19.99
N GLY A 21 57.60 -1.43 -20.03
CA GLY A 21 56.16 -1.21 -19.79
C GLY A 21 55.81 -0.46 -18.48
N ILE A 22 56.74 -0.41 -17.53
CA ILE A 22 56.67 0.41 -16.32
C ILE A 22 56.66 1.93 -16.64
N ASP A 23 57.43 2.37 -17.63
CA ASP A 23 57.53 3.77 -18.03
C ASP A 23 56.25 4.24 -18.77
N LEU A 24 55.63 3.33 -19.53
CA LEU A 24 54.31 3.58 -20.13
C LEU A 24 53.21 3.73 -19.08
N ALA A 25 53.20 2.85 -18.07
CA ALA A 25 52.26 2.93 -16.96
C ALA A 25 52.43 4.24 -16.16
N ARG A 26 53.68 4.66 -15.93
CA ARG A 26 54.00 5.91 -15.24
C ARG A 26 53.55 7.13 -16.04
N ARG A 27 53.79 7.14 -17.35
CA ARG A 27 53.37 8.21 -18.26
C ARG A 27 51.84 8.33 -18.35
N ALA A 28 51.13 7.20 -18.48
CA ALA A 28 49.67 7.19 -18.51
C ALA A 28 49.04 7.72 -17.21
N LEU A 29 49.65 7.40 -16.06
CA LEU A 29 49.21 7.90 -14.76
C LEU A 29 49.44 9.41 -14.60
N GLU A 30 50.56 9.93 -15.08
CA GLU A 30 50.84 11.37 -15.06
C GLU A 30 49.90 12.14 -15.98
N GLU A 31 49.61 11.62 -17.17
CA GLU A 31 48.67 12.23 -18.11
C GLU A 31 47.24 12.26 -17.54
N ALA A 32 46.80 11.17 -16.90
CA ALA A 32 45.52 11.12 -16.21
C ALA A 32 45.44 12.14 -15.05
N ARG A 33 46.53 12.33 -14.29
CA ARG A 33 46.60 13.34 -13.23
C ARG A 33 46.58 14.77 -13.77
N ALA A 34 47.29 15.04 -14.87
CA ALA A 34 47.31 16.33 -15.53
C ALA A 34 45.92 16.72 -16.08
N ALA A 35 45.23 15.78 -16.74
CA ALA A 35 43.86 15.96 -17.21
C ALA A 35 42.88 16.24 -16.05
N ALA A 36 43.03 15.52 -14.92
CA ALA A 36 42.22 15.76 -13.74
C ALA A 36 42.44 17.16 -13.14
N LYS A 37 43.70 17.63 -13.09
CA LYS A 37 44.05 18.97 -12.61
C LYS A 37 43.54 20.08 -13.55
N ALA A 38 43.64 19.89 -14.87
CA ALA A 38 43.09 20.82 -15.87
C ALA A 38 41.56 20.92 -15.78
N SER A 39 40.87 19.83 -15.42
CA SER A 39 39.42 19.81 -15.21
C SER A 39 38.95 20.41 -13.86
N GLY A 40 39.86 21.01 -13.07
CA GLY A 40 39.54 21.68 -11.81
C GLY A 40 39.18 20.75 -10.65
N LYS A 41 39.46 19.44 -10.77
CA LYS A 41 39.25 18.46 -9.69
C LYS A 41 40.48 18.40 -8.80
N SER A 42 40.29 18.65 -7.51
CA SER A 42 41.32 18.56 -6.47
C SER A 42 41.80 17.12 -6.31
N VAL A 43 42.79 16.72 -7.10
CA VAL A 43 43.50 15.44 -6.93
C VAL A 43 44.57 15.59 -5.86
N GLY A 44 44.15 15.51 -4.59
CA GLY A 44 45.09 15.52 -3.48
C GLY A 44 44.55 16.09 -2.19
N GLN A 45 43.44 15.57 -1.68
CA GLN A 45 43.15 15.51 -0.24
C GLN A 45 42.11 14.41 -0.06
N GLY A 46 42.46 13.35 0.67
CA GLY A 46 41.51 12.33 1.07
C GLY A 46 40.52 12.92 2.06
N ARG A 47 39.39 13.46 1.58
CA ARG A 47 38.08 13.53 2.24
C ARG A 47 37.04 14.18 1.32
N ALA A 48 36.07 13.34 0.94
CA ALA A 48 34.76 13.64 0.35
C ALA A 48 34.72 14.53 -0.92
N SER A 49 34.66 13.87 -2.09
CA SER A 49 34.09 14.49 -3.29
C SER A 49 32.62 14.86 -3.03
N PRO A 50 32.13 16.03 -3.46
CA PRO A 50 30.71 16.35 -3.35
C PRO A 50 29.92 15.39 -4.22
N VAL A 51 29.13 14.52 -3.58
CA VAL A 51 28.19 13.62 -4.25
C VAL A 51 27.19 14.49 -4.99
N ARG A 52 27.33 14.55 -6.32
CA ARG A 52 26.37 15.21 -7.21
C ARG A 52 25.03 14.50 -7.00
N LYS A 53 24.09 15.13 -6.27
CA LYS A 53 22.71 14.64 -6.17
C LYS A 53 22.12 14.62 -7.57
N LEU A 54 22.13 13.46 -8.21
CA LEU A 54 21.43 13.24 -9.47
C LEU A 54 19.95 13.54 -9.20
N ARG A 55 19.42 14.59 -9.82
CA ARG A 55 17.99 14.89 -9.75
C ARG A 55 17.23 13.70 -10.32
N ALA A 56 16.37 13.11 -9.50
CA ALA A 56 15.41 12.09 -9.89
C ALA A 56 14.38 12.73 -10.86
N GLY A 57 14.69 12.73 -12.15
CA GLY A 57 13.82 13.27 -13.19
C GLY A 57 14.01 12.61 -14.56
N GLY A 58 14.79 11.54 -14.64
CA GLY A 58 14.89 10.73 -15.85
C GLY A 58 13.71 9.78 -15.91
N ARG A 59 12.73 10.05 -16.79
CA ARG A 59 11.75 9.07 -17.24
C ARG A 59 12.48 7.79 -17.68
N ARG A 60 12.54 6.80 -16.78
CA ARG A 60 13.17 5.51 -17.06
C ARG A 60 12.24 4.73 -17.97
N ARG A 61 12.57 4.72 -19.27
CA ARG A 61 12.17 3.66 -20.19
C ARG A 61 12.94 2.40 -19.81
N SER A 62 12.46 1.66 -18.81
CA SER A 62 12.98 0.33 -18.49
C SER A 62 11.92 -0.45 -17.72
N GLY A 63 11.46 -1.56 -18.29
CA GLY A 63 10.46 -2.45 -17.70
C GLY A 63 11.02 -3.40 -16.65
N TRP A 64 12.18 -3.08 -16.05
CA TRP A 64 12.84 -3.89 -15.04
C TRP A 64 12.59 -3.31 -13.65
N SER A 65 12.08 -4.13 -12.71
CA SER A 65 11.85 -3.75 -11.32
C SER A 65 13.17 -3.31 -10.67
N GLY A 66 13.17 -2.19 -9.95
CA GLY A 66 14.36 -1.69 -9.27
C GLY A 66 14.75 -2.54 -8.05
N ALA A 67 15.85 -2.20 -7.39
CA ALA A 67 16.31 -2.86 -6.15
C ALA A 67 15.43 -2.55 -4.91
N GLY A 68 14.20 -2.07 -5.09
CA GLY A 68 13.27 -1.72 -4.02
C GLY A 68 11.88 -2.28 -4.32
N PRO A 69 10.98 -2.30 -3.31
CA PRO A 69 9.66 -2.88 -3.46
C PRO A 69 8.89 -2.28 -4.65
N ASP A 70 8.55 -3.10 -5.62
CA ASP A 70 7.78 -2.75 -6.82
C ASP A 70 6.31 -3.14 -6.60
N ALA A 71 5.38 -2.40 -7.19
CA ALA A 71 3.97 -2.79 -7.26
C ALA A 71 3.76 -4.10 -8.05
N ARG A 72 4.75 -4.51 -8.85
CA ARG A 72 4.78 -5.79 -9.57
C ARG A 72 5.33 -6.95 -8.75
N ASP A 73 5.85 -6.71 -7.55
CA ASP A 73 6.32 -7.77 -6.68
C ASP A 73 5.12 -8.58 -6.15
N PRO A 74 5.30 -9.88 -5.85
CA PRO A 74 4.25 -10.70 -5.26
C PRO A 74 3.80 -10.08 -3.92
N GLN A 75 2.56 -9.61 -3.89
CA GLN A 75 1.95 -9.08 -2.68
C GLN A 75 1.11 -10.14 -1.99
N LEU A 76 0.96 -10.00 -0.66
CA LEU A 76 -0.04 -10.74 0.07
C LEU A 76 -1.42 -10.48 -0.55
N LEU A 77 -2.16 -11.55 -0.82
CA LEU A 77 -3.50 -11.46 -1.41
C LEU A 77 -4.41 -10.52 -0.60
N SER A 78 -4.31 -10.56 0.72
CA SER A 78 -5.06 -9.68 1.62
C SER A 78 -4.71 -8.19 1.45
N ALA A 79 -3.43 -7.87 1.29
CA ALA A 79 -2.97 -6.49 1.10
C ALA A 79 -3.42 -5.93 -0.27
N LEU A 80 -3.31 -6.74 -1.32
CA LEU A 80 -3.76 -6.37 -2.66
C LEU A 80 -5.29 -6.25 -2.73
N ALA A 81 -6.01 -7.21 -2.15
CA ALA A 81 -7.47 -7.15 -2.08
C ALA A 81 -7.95 -5.91 -1.30
N GLY A 82 -7.31 -5.60 -0.17
CA GLY A 82 -7.59 -4.39 0.61
C GLY A 82 -7.32 -3.10 -0.17
N SER A 83 -6.22 -3.03 -0.93
CA SER A 83 -5.89 -1.85 -1.73
C SER A 83 -6.85 -1.65 -2.89
N ILE A 84 -7.26 -2.73 -3.59
CA ILE A 84 -8.27 -2.69 -4.65
C ILE A 84 -9.63 -2.29 -4.09
N ALA A 85 -10.04 -2.87 -2.95
CA ALA A 85 -11.31 -2.53 -2.31
C ALA A 85 -11.35 -1.05 -1.90
N LYS A 86 -10.24 -0.52 -1.39
CA LYS A 86 -10.11 0.90 -1.04
C LYS A 86 -10.17 1.80 -2.27
N ASN A 87 -9.44 1.47 -3.34
CA ASN A 87 -9.40 2.26 -4.58
C ASN A 87 -10.74 2.28 -5.33
N ARG A 88 -11.58 1.25 -5.17
CA ARG A 88 -12.90 1.17 -5.81
C ARG A 88 -14.06 1.59 -4.90
N GLY A 89 -13.80 2.04 -3.67
CA GLY A 89 -14.85 2.36 -2.70
C GLY A 89 -15.67 1.15 -2.25
N TRP A 90 -15.16 -0.06 -2.49
CA TRP A 90 -15.82 -1.32 -2.10
C TRP A 90 -15.60 -1.68 -0.63
N SER A 91 -14.79 -0.93 0.11
CA SER A 91 -14.59 -1.14 1.54
C SER A 91 -15.92 -1.23 2.30
N GLY A 92 -16.89 -0.36 1.97
CA GLY A 92 -18.24 -0.42 2.55
C GLY A 92 -19.02 -1.67 2.17
N LYS A 93 -18.90 -2.16 0.92
CA LYS A 93 -19.59 -3.36 0.43
C LYS A 93 -18.98 -4.66 0.97
N VAL A 94 -17.67 -4.71 1.12
CA VAL A 94 -16.97 -5.85 1.75
C VAL A 94 -17.30 -5.93 3.24
N ALA A 95 -17.35 -4.78 3.91
CA ALA A 95 -17.77 -4.70 5.29
C ALA A 95 -19.23 -5.11 5.50
N GLU A 96 -20.14 -4.64 4.64
CA GLU A 96 -21.52 -5.09 4.61
C GLU A 96 -21.58 -6.63 4.49
N GLY A 97 -20.85 -7.21 3.54
CA GLY A 97 -20.75 -8.66 3.40
C GLY A 97 -20.24 -9.38 4.66
N MET A 98 -19.25 -8.82 5.37
CA MET A 98 -18.74 -9.41 6.62
C MET A 98 -19.74 -9.31 7.78
N VAL A 99 -20.37 -8.15 7.97
CA VAL A 99 -21.35 -7.94 9.04
C VAL A 99 -22.55 -8.88 8.86
N PHE A 100 -23.05 -8.98 7.64
CA PHE A 100 -24.24 -9.78 7.35
C PHE A 100 -23.90 -11.28 7.29
N GLY A 101 -22.75 -11.65 6.72
CA GLY A 101 -22.34 -13.05 6.59
C GLY A 101 -21.85 -13.68 7.91
N ARG A 102 -21.39 -12.88 8.87
CA ARG A 102 -20.83 -13.36 10.15
C ARG A 102 -21.36 -12.62 11.36
N TRP A 103 -22.62 -12.20 11.32
CA TRP A 103 -23.25 -11.42 12.39
C TRP A 103 -23.04 -12.00 13.80
N PRO A 104 -23.27 -13.31 14.06
CA PRO A 104 -23.05 -13.89 15.39
C PRO A 104 -21.60 -13.80 15.85
N SER A 105 -20.63 -13.95 14.95
CA SER A 105 -19.21 -13.82 15.29
C SER A 105 -18.82 -12.37 15.57
N VAL A 106 -19.50 -11.40 14.95
CA VAL A 106 -19.22 -9.97 15.11
C VAL A 106 -19.80 -9.46 16.44
N VAL A 107 -21.09 -9.70 16.73
CA VAL A 107 -21.76 -9.14 17.92
C VAL A 107 -21.90 -10.12 19.09
N GLY A 108 -21.73 -11.42 18.86
CA GLY A 108 -21.99 -12.49 19.84
C GLY A 108 -23.37 -13.14 19.63
N GLU A 109 -23.53 -14.37 20.13
CA GLU A 109 -24.75 -15.17 19.94
C GLU A 109 -25.99 -14.53 20.55
N ASP A 110 -25.88 -13.98 21.76
CA ASP A 110 -27.00 -13.35 22.47
C ASP A 110 -27.60 -12.17 21.68
N ILE A 111 -26.77 -11.22 21.25
CA ILE A 111 -27.22 -10.10 20.44
C ILE A 111 -27.72 -10.56 19.07
N ALA A 112 -27.06 -11.56 18.47
CA ALA A 112 -27.46 -12.07 17.17
C ALA A 112 -28.79 -12.84 17.19
N ALA A 113 -29.17 -13.43 18.32
CA ALA A 113 -30.46 -14.10 18.49
C ALA A 113 -31.63 -13.12 18.50
N HIS A 114 -31.43 -11.92 19.06
CA HIS A 114 -32.50 -10.95 19.30
C HIS A 114 -32.45 -9.71 18.41
N ALA A 115 -31.40 -9.58 17.57
CA ALA A 115 -31.20 -8.44 16.71
C ALA A 115 -30.60 -8.85 15.36
N THR A 116 -31.19 -8.36 14.27
CA THR A 116 -30.76 -8.67 12.91
C THR A 116 -30.27 -7.42 12.17
N PRO A 117 -29.15 -7.47 11.44
CA PRO A 117 -28.71 -6.37 10.61
C PRO A 117 -29.64 -6.24 9.38
N VAL A 118 -30.08 -5.01 9.09
CA VAL A 118 -31.04 -4.73 8.00
C VAL A 118 -30.34 -4.11 6.80
N THR A 119 -29.61 -3.01 7.01
CA THR A 119 -28.87 -2.31 5.95
C THR A 119 -27.63 -1.64 6.53
N LEU A 120 -26.53 -1.60 5.79
CA LEU A 120 -25.37 -0.76 6.08
C LEU A 120 -25.19 0.29 4.98
N GLU A 121 -25.47 1.55 5.28
CA GLU A 121 -25.42 2.65 4.30
C GLU A 121 -24.65 3.83 4.90
N ASN A 122 -23.65 4.35 4.17
CA ASN A 122 -22.86 5.52 4.59
C ASN A 122 -22.28 5.38 6.02
N GLY A 123 -21.88 4.17 6.41
CA GLY A 123 -21.37 3.88 7.75
C GLY A 123 -22.44 3.84 8.85
N VAL A 124 -23.72 3.85 8.50
CA VAL A 124 -24.84 3.68 9.43
C VAL A 124 -25.39 2.26 9.30
N LEU A 125 -25.20 1.44 10.33
CA LEU A 125 -25.79 0.11 10.40
C LEU A 125 -27.18 0.20 11.02
N LYS A 126 -28.21 -0.19 10.26
CA LYS A 126 -29.58 -0.34 10.76
C LYS A 126 -29.75 -1.75 11.31
N ILE A 127 -30.25 -1.86 12.53
CA ILE A 127 -30.48 -3.12 13.24
C ILE A 127 -31.95 -3.18 13.65
N ALA A 128 -32.63 -4.27 13.30
CA ALA A 128 -33.98 -4.56 13.77
C ALA A 128 -33.89 -5.48 14.99
N ALA A 129 -34.48 -5.03 16.10
CA ALA A 129 -34.63 -5.84 17.30
C ALA A 129 -35.97 -6.61 17.25
N GLU A 130 -36.00 -7.79 17.85
CA GLU A 130 -37.22 -8.61 17.94
C GLU A 130 -38.33 -7.94 18.77
N SER A 131 -37.96 -7.15 19.79
CA SER A 131 -38.87 -6.59 20.76
C SER A 131 -38.50 -5.16 21.15
N THR A 132 -39.47 -4.42 21.67
CA THR A 132 -39.28 -3.06 22.18
C THR A 132 -38.36 -3.01 23.40
N ALA A 133 -38.40 -4.05 24.24
CA ALA A 133 -37.49 -4.21 25.38
C ALA A 133 -36.05 -4.38 24.90
N TRP A 134 -35.80 -5.32 23.98
CA TRP A 134 -34.48 -5.53 23.38
C TRP A 134 -33.97 -4.31 22.63
N ALA A 135 -34.83 -3.61 21.88
CA ALA A 135 -34.45 -2.37 21.21
C ALA A 135 -33.92 -1.32 22.21
N THR A 136 -34.50 -1.24 23.41
CA THR A 136 -34.07 -0.32 24.46
C THR A 136 -32.72 -0.75 25.05
N GLN A 137 -32.56 -2.05 25.34
CA GLN A 137 -31.29 -2.61 25.82
C GLN A 137 -30.15 -2.35 24.82
N LEU A 138 -30.37 -2.60 23.53
CA LEU A 138 -29.37 -2.37 22.49
C LEU A 138 -28.99 -0.89 22.38
N ARG A 139 -29.93 0.04 22.59
CA ARG A 139 -29.63 1.48 22.58
C ARG A 139 -28.76 1.88 23.77
N MET A 140 -29.00 1.30 24.94
CA MET A 140 -28.15 1.52 26.12
C MET A 140 -26.73 0.98 25.90
N LEU A 141 -26.60 -0.15 25.19
CA LEU A 141 -25.32 -0.80 24.89
C LEU A 141 -24.70 -0.36 23.55
N GLN A 142 -25.24 0.68 22.92
CA GLN A 142 -24.92 1.06 21.55
C GLN A 142 -23.42 1.31 21.33
N SER A 143 -22.76 1.99 22.27
CA SER A 143 -21.32 2.29 22.20
C SER A 143 -20.47 1.03 22.23
N GLN A 144 -20.82 0.05 23.07
CA GLN A 144 -20.11 -1.21 23.20
C GLN A 144 -20.28 -2.07 21.95
N ILE A 145 -21.50 -2.14 21.40
CA ILE A 145 -21.80 -2.86 20.17
C ILE A 145 -21.04 -2.25 18.99
N LEU A 146 -21.04 -0.92 18.87
CA LEU A 146 -20.30 -0.21 17.83
C LEU A 146 -18.79 -0.52 17.90
N ALA A 147 -18.22 -0.51 19.11
CA ALA A 147 -16.81 -0.84 19.31
C ALA A 147 -16.50 -2.28 18.90
N LYS A 148 -17.36 -3.24 19.26
CA LYS A 148 -17.20 -4.66 18.90
C LYS A 148 -17.28 -4.88 17.40
N ILE A 149 -18.21 -4.22 16.72
CA ILE A 149 -18.33 -4.26 15.25
C ILE A 149 -17.09 -3.69 14.58
N ASN A 150 -16.62 -2.52 15.03
CA ASN A 150 -15.43 -1.89 14.48
C ASN A 150 -14.15 -2.71 14.71
N ALA A 151 -14.07 -3.46 15.81
CA ALA A 151 -12.96 -4.39 16.06
C ALA A 151 -12.95 -5.56 15.06
N ALA A 152 -14.13 -6.05 14.66
CA ALA A 152 -14.23 -7.18 13.72
C ALA A 152 -14.09 -6.78 12.25
N VAL A 153 -14.61 -5.61 11.87
CA VAL A 153 -14.75 -5.20 10.46
C VAL A 153 -13.70 -4.17 10.04
N GLY A 154 -13.12 -3.47 11.01
CA GLY A 154 -12.17 -2.38 10.80
C GLY A 154 -12.70 -1.04 11.30
N GLN A 155 -11.80 -0.22 11.86
CA GLN A 155 -12.15 1.10 12.36
C GLN A 155 -12.65 2.03 11.24
N GLY A 156 -13.74 2.75 11.50
CA GLY A 156 -14.28 3.78 10.60
C GLY A 156 -15.19 3.26 9.50
N VAL A 157 -15.45 1.95 9.45
CA VAL A 157 -16.41 1.36 8.53
C VAL A 157 -17.84 1.57 9.02
N VAL A 158 -18.09 1.39 10.32
CA VAL A 158 -19.37 1.67 10.95
C VAL A 158 -19.19 2.84 11.90
N THR A 159 -19.82 3.96 11.55
CA THR A 159 -19.76 5.24 12.27
C THR A 159 -20.93 5.37 13.24
N SER A 160 -22.08 4.80 12.93
CA SER A 160 -23.30 4.93 13.74
C SER A 160 -24.18 3.69 13.66
N LEU A 161 -24.97 3.47 14.72
CA LEU A 161 -25.98 2.43 14.80
C LEU A 161 -27.37 3.07 14.84
N ARG A 162 -28.30 2.53 14.05
CA ARG A 162 -29.72 2.88 14.08
C ARG A 162 -30.51 1.65 14.49
N ILE A 163 -31.05 1.66 15.70
CA ILE A 163 -31.78 0.52 16.26
C ILE A 163 -33.29 0.79 16.16
N THR A 164 -33.97 -0.03 15.38
CA THR A 164 -35.43 -0.04 15.25
C THR A 164 -36.00 -1.22 16.02
N GLY A 165 -37.02 -0.99 16.85
CA GLY A 165 -37.83 -2.07 17.41
C GLY A 165 -38.78 -2.64 16.36
N PRO A 166 -39.57 -3.67 16.73
CA PRO A 166 -40.61 -4.19 15.86
C PRO A 166 -41.55 -3.05 15.45
N ALA A 167 -41.97 -3.05 14.18
CA ALA A 167 -42.85 -2.01 13.66
C ALA A 167 -44.13 -1.95 14.51
N ALA A 168 -44.44 -0.78 15.08
CA ALA A 168 -45.68 -0.60 15.81
C ALA A 168 -46.87 -0.89 14.86
N PRO A 169 -47.93 -1.57 15.33
CA PRO A 169 -49.07 -1.85 14.47
C PRO A 169 -49.67 -0.53 13.98
N SER A 170 -49.73 -0.36 12.66
CA SER A 170 -50.41 0.79 12.08
C SER A 170 -51.88 0.43 11.88
N TRP A 171 -52.77 1.11 12.60
CA TRP A 171 -54.21 1.00 12.38
C TRP A 171 -54.70 1.74 11.13
N ARG A 172 -53.78 2.30 10.34
CA ARG A 172 -54.05 2.97 9.06
C ARG A 172 -54.10 1.91 7.96
N LYS A 173 -55.31 1.56 7.51
CA LYS A 173 -55.54 0.66 6.36
C LYS A 173 -56.08 1.45 5.17
N GLY A 174 -55.40 1.35 4.01
CA GLY A 174 -55.86 1.87 2.72
C GLY A 174 -55.70 3.38 2.51
N GLU A 175 -55.88 3.82 1.26
CA GLU A 175 -55.76 5.23 0.84
C GLU A 175 -56.89 6.12 1.39
N ARG A 176 -58.05 5.53 1.69
CA ARG A 176 -59.21 6.24 2.25
C ARG A 176 -59.24 6.09 3.77
N HIS A 177 -58.36 6.80 4.46
CA HIS A 177 -58.32 6.83 5.93
C HIS A 177 -58.96 8.12 6.46
N ILE A 178 -60.01 7.99 7.25
CA ILE A 178 -60.67 9.10 7.95
C ILE A 178 -59.83 9.46 9.19
N LYS A 179 -59.60 10.75 9.47
CA LYS A 179 -58.99 11.21 10.73
C LYS A 179 -59.93 10.91 11.91
N GLY A 180 -59.87 9.70 12.45
CA GLY A 180 -60.57 9.28 13.67
C GLY A 180 -59.74 9.53 14.94
N ARG A 181 -60.36 9.38 16.12
CA ARG A 181 -59.62 9.34 17.40
C ARG A 181 -58.69 8.12 17.38
N GLY A 182 -57.41 8.34 17.69
CA GLY A 182 -56.36 7.32 17.69
C GLY A 182 -56.65 6.13 18.64
N PRO A 183 -55.74 5.15 18.70
CA PRO A 183 -55.88 3.97 19.56
C PRO A 183 -56.20 4.41 20.99
N ARG A 184 -57.29 3.91 21.56
CA ARG A 184 -57.65 4.18 22.95
C ARG A 184 -56.86 3.21 23.80
N ASP A 185 -56.28 3.70 24.88
CA ASP A 185 -55.53 2.92 25.86
C ASP A 185 -56.41 1.79 26.38
N THR A 186 -56.22 0.58 25.85
CA THR A 186 -56.94 -0.62 26.27
C THR A 186 -56.10 -1.86 26.06
N TYR A 187 -54.87 -1.81 26.54
CA TYR A 187 -54.12 -3.01 26.92
C TYR A 187 -53.41 -2.69 28.23
N GLY A 188 -54.07 -3.06 29.33
CA GLY A 188 -53.38 -3.46 30.55
C GLY A 188 -52.91 -4.90 30.42
#